data_AF-A0A428PGP9-F1
#
_entry.id   AF-A0A428PGP9-F1
#
_cell.length_a   1.000
_cell.length_b   1.000
_cell.length_c   1.000
_cell.angle_alpha   90.00
_cell.angle_beta   90.00
_cell.angle_gamma   90.00
#
_symmetry.space_group_name_H-M   'P 1'
#
loop_
_entity.id
_entity.type
_entity.pdbx_description
1 polymer ?
#
loop_
_entity_poly.entity_id
_entity_poly.type
_entity_poly.pdbx_seq_one_letter_code
_entity_poly.pdbx_strand_id
1 'polypeptide(L)'
;MQSYLPTLLLLLFKGASCLPQQATEKVVPAPPSPEPIKLQTLPLPPAIADNAGPGDCNLTVNPKGTAYTGKTLHLRSSSFLPNRKHILVQVTFIGAPKAPNRASIYNRTQLIAVKTDRTKFPNGDP
;
A
#
# COMPACT_ATOMS: atom_id res chain seq x y z
N MET A 1 -17.16 87.35 28.13
CA MET A 1 -16.91 85.91 28.39
C MET A 1 -17.98 85.11 27.66
N GLN A 2 -17.57 84.02 27.01
CA GLN A 2 -18.38 83.05 26.25
C GLN A 2 -19.16 83.57 25.02
N SER A 3 -18.76 83.14 23.83
CA SER A 3 -19.37 81.96 23.17
C SER A 3 -18.87 81.82 21.74
N TYR A 4 -18.31 80.66 21.43
CA TYR A 4 -17.92 80.23 20.09
C TYR A 4 -19.15 79.77 19.30
N LEU A 5 -19.24 80.10 18.02
CA LEU A 5 -20.01 79.32 17.05
C LEU A 5 -19.07 78.83 15.93
N PRO A 6 -19.02 77.52 15.63
CA PRO A 6 -18.05 76.97 14.70
C PRO A 6 -18.55 77.06 13.25
N THR A 7 -17.69 77.56 12.36
CA THR A 7 -17.93 77.52 10.91
C THR A 7 -17.59 76.13 10.39
N LEU A 8 -18.61 75.43 9.90
CA LEU A 8 -18.54 74.09 9.32
C LEU A 8 -17.74 74.12 8.01
N LEU A 9 -16.52 73.60 8.03
CA LEU A 9 -15.67 73.44 6.84
C LEU A 9 -15.93 72.06 6.20
N LEU A 10 -16.69 72.02 5.10
CA LEU A 10 -16.85 70.82 4.28
C LEU A 10 -15.53 70.53 3.53
N LEU A 11 -14.87 69.43 3.88
CA LEU A 11 -13.77 68.86 3.11
C LEU A 11 -14.33 67.94 2.00
N LEU A 12 -14.14 68.34 0.75
CA LEU A 12 -14.38 67.50 -0.43
C LEU A 12 -13.27 66.43 -0.51
N PHE A 13 -13.59 65.18 -0.18
CA PHE A 13 -12.73 64.05 -0.49
C PHE A 13 -12.77 63.75 -2.00
N LYS A 14 -11.67 64.02 -2.71
CA LYS A 14 -11.42 63.44 -4.03
C LYS A 14 -11.27 61.93 -3.86
N GLY A 15 -12.27 61.17 -4.28
CA GLY A 15 -12.16 59.72 -4.39
C GLY A 15 -11.07 59.35 -5.40
N ALA A 16 -10.04 58.66 -4.94
CA ALA A 16 -9.10 57.99 -5.82
C ALA A 16 -9.83 56.82 -6.49
N SER A 17 -9.99 56.86 -7.80
CA SER A 17 -10.52 55.76 -8.59
C SER A 17 -9.54 54.59 -8.50
N CYS A 18 -9.90 53.55 -7.74
CA CYS A 18 -9.23 52.26 -7.82
C CYS A 18 -9.53 51.69 -9.21
N LEU A 19 -8.53 51.59 -10.07
CA LEU A 19 -8.64 50.84 -11.31
C LEU A 19 -9.01 49.39 -10.94
N PRO A 20 -10.02 48.77 -11.58
CA PRO A 20 -10.26 47.35 -11.38
C PRO A 20 -9.03 46.60 -11.88
N GLN A 21 -8.29 45.98 -10.96
CA GLN A 21 -7.21 45.07 -11.29
C GLN A 21 -7.87 43.83 -11.89
N GLN A 22 -7.91 43.78 -13.22
CA GLN A 22 -8.43 42.66 -13.97
C GLN A 22 -7.51 41.46 -13.69
N ALA A 23 -7.89 40.66 -12.70
CA ALA A 23 -7.25 39.39 -12.43
C ALA A 23 -7.40 38.55 -13.70
N THR A 24 -6.29 38.31 -14.40
CA THR A 24 -6.25 37.28 -15.42
C THR A 24 -6.48 35.96 -14.72
N GLU A 25 -7.70 35.45 -14.83
CA GLU A 25 -8.09 34.15 -14.32
C GLU A 25 -7.18 33.11 -15.00
N LYS A 26 -6.16 32.67 -14.27
CA LYS A 26 -5.22 31.66 -14.76
C LYS A 26 -6.00 30.35 -14.81
N VAL A 27 -6.55 30.03 -15.97
CA VAL A 27 -7.33 28.81 -16.21
C VAL A 27 -6.45 27.60 -15.86
N VAL A 28 -6.78 26.93 -14.76
CA VAL A 28 -6.13 25.68 -14.39
C VAL A 28 -6.68 24.60 -15.33
N PRO A 29 -5.82 23.89 -16.10
CA PRO A 29 -6.30 22.84 -16.97
C PRO A 29 -6.97 21.73 -16.14
N ALA A 30 -8.01 21.13 -16.71
CA ALA A 30 -8.64 19.97 -16.10
C ALA A 30 -7.59 18.86 -15.85
N PRO A 31 -7.72 18.09 -14.75
CA PRO A 31 -6.80 17.00 -14.47
C PRO A 31 -6.81 15.98 -15.63
N PRO A 32 -5.68 15.31 -15.89
CA PRO A 32 -5.63 14.26 -16.90
C PRO A 32 -6.57 13.11 -16.54
N SER A 33 -7.00 12.36 -17.57
CA SER A 33 -7.78 11.15 -17.37
C SER A 33 -7.03 10.13 -16.49
N PRO A 34 -7.71 9.41 -15.58
CA PRO A 34 -7.08 8.37 -14.77
C PRO A 34 -6.41 7.27 -15.62
N GLU A 35 -5.30 6.74 -15.12
CA GLU A 35 -4.64 5.59 -15.74
C GLU A 35 -5.48 4.30 -15.56
N PRO A 36 -5.58 3.42 -16.57
CA PRO A 36 -6.29 2.14 -16.45
C PRO A 36 -5.67 1.22 -15.40
N ILE A 37 -6.50 0.62 -14.54
CA ILE A 37 -6.08 -0.34 -13.51
C ILE A 37 -6.21 -1.78 -14.06
N LYS A 38 -5.15 -2.58 -13.91
CA LYS A 38 -5.18 -4.02 -14.20
C LYS A 38 -4.94 -4.82 -12.92
N LEU A 39 -5.83 -5.75 -12.63
CA LEU A 39 -5.68 -6.67 -11.50
C LEU A 39 -4.88 -7.90 -11.92
N GLN A 40 -3.96 -8.32 -11.06
CA GLN A 40 -3.29 -9.60 -11.17
C GLN A 40 -3.30 -10.30 -9.82
N THR A 41 -3.52 -11.61 -9.85
CA THR A 41 -3.44 -12.47 -8.67
C THR A 41 -2.00 -12.89 -8.45
N LEU A 42 -1.59 -12.86 -7.19
CA LEU A 42 -0.29 -13.36 -6.77
C LEU A 42 -0.42 -14.83 -6.40
N PRO A 43 0.54 -15.67 -6.81
CA PRO A 43 0.57 -17.05 -6.36
C PRO A 43 0.93 -17.06 -4.87
N LEU A 44 0.21 -17.86 -4.10
CA LEU A 44 0.43 -18.01 -2.67
C LEU A 44 0.92 -19.42 -2.37
N PRO A 45 1.71 -19.61 -1.29
CA PRO A 45 2.03 -20.96 -0.84
C PRO A 45 0.76 -21.75 -0.50
N PRO A 46 0.83 -23.09 -0.52
CA PRO A 46 -0.30 -23.95 -0.16
C PRO A 46 -0.87 -23.60 1.23
N ALA A 47 -2.19 -23.64 1.35
CA ALA A 47 -2.90 -23.34 2.59
C ALA A 47 -3.45 -24.62 3.24
N ILE A 48 -3.54 -24.61 4.57
CA ILE A 48 -4.11 -25.66 5.43
C ILE A 48 -5.06 -25.03 6.46
N ALA A 49 -5.89 -25.84 7.12
CA ALA A 49 -6.77 -25.36 8.19
C ALA A 49 -5.98 -24.61 9.29
N ASP A 50 -6.55 -23.53 9.83
CA ASP A 50 -5.84 -22.64 10.77
C ASP A 50 -5.44 -23.31 12.09
N ASN A 51 -6.14 -24.37 12.47
CA ASN A 51 -5.86 -25.18 13.65
C ASN A 51 -4.94 -26.38 13.36
N ALA A 52 -4.24 -26.39 12.21
CA ALA A 52 -3.34 -27.47 11.83
C ALA A 52 -2.26 -27.71 12.90
N GLY A 53 -2.16 -28.96 13.32
CA GLY A 53 -1.17 -29.45 14.24
C GLY A 53 0.17 -29.77 13.56
N PRO A 54 1.23 -30.03 14.35
CA PRO A 54 2.54 -30.35 13.82
C PRO A 54 2.53 -31.66 13.01
N GLY A 55 3.01 -31.60 11.78
CA GLY A 55 3.05 -32.74 10.86
C GLY A 55 1.84 -32.85 9.92
N ASP A 56 0.84 -31.99 10.07
CA ASP A 56 -0.33 -31.95 9.17
C ASP A 56 0.05 -31.52 7.74
N CYS A 57 1.20 -30.87 7.60
CA CYS A 57 1.79 -30.52 6.31
C CYS A 57 2.31 -31.76 5.59
N ASN A 58 1.52 -32.32 4.66
CA ASN A 58 1.90 -33.48 3.88
C ASN A 58 2.84 -33.11 2.70
N LEU A 59 3.81 -33.98 2.40
CA LEU A 59 4.71 -33.86 1.26
C LEU A 59 4.02 -34.07 -0.10
N THR A 60 2.84 -34.69 -0.15
CA THR A 60 2.09 -34.85 -1.40
C THR A 60 1.65 -33.50 -1.97
N VAL A 61 1.22 -32.56 -1.11
CA VAL A 61 0.74 -31.24 -1.55
C VAL A 61 1.83 -30.17 -1.46
N ASN A 62 2.78 -30.30 -0.53
CA ASN A 62 4.01 -29.48 -0.51
C ASN A 62 5.26 -30.39 -0.54
N PRO A 63 5.71 -30.81 -1.74
CA PRO A 63 6.89 -31.69 -1.88
C PRO A 63 8.19 -31.07 -1.37
N LYS A 64 8.24 -29.75 -1.23
CA LYS A 64 9.41 -29.03 -0.70
C LYS A 64 9.50 -29.16 0.82
N GLY A 65 8.44 -29.61 1.50
CA GLY A 65 8.39 -29.74 2.96
C GLY A 65 8.41 -28.41 3.70
N THR A 66 8.07 -27.31 3.01
CA THR A 66 8.15 -25.92 3.50
C THR A 66 6.84 -25.44 4.15
N ALA A 67 6.26 -26.22 5.08
CA ALA A 67 5.03 -25.88 5.80
C ALA A 67 3.87 -25.34 4.92
N TYR A 68 2.78 -24.88 5.53
CA TYR A 68 1.60 -24.36 4.82
C TYR A 68 1.17 -23.05 5.46
N THR A 69 0.45 -22.22 4.73
CA THR A 69 -0.22 -21.06 5.32
C THR A 69 -1.53 -21.47 5.99
N GLY A 70 -1.99 -20.71 6.97
CA GLY A 70 -3.39 -20.83 7.42
C GLY A 70 -4.37 -20.38 6.34
N LYS A 71 -5.61 -20.89 6.38
CA LYS A 71 -6.73 -20.39 5.55
C LYS A 71 -7.03 -18.93 5.87
N THR A 72 -6.97 -18.54 7.14
CA THR A 72 -7.07 -17.15 7.57
C THR A 72 -5.72 -16.50 7.37
N LEU A 73 -5.54 -15.94 6.18
CA LEU A 73 -4.24 -15.51 5.73
C LEU A 73 -3.96 -14.05 6.13
N HIS A 74 -2.98 -13.86 7.01
CA HIS A 74 -2.41 -12.55 7.30
C HIS A 74 -1.16 -12.30 6.45
N LEU A 75 -1.34 -12.01 5.16
CA LEU A 75 -0.22 -11.51 4.34
C LEU A 75 0.02 -10.04 4.63
N ARG A 76 1.27 -9.70 4.89
CA ARG A 76 1.73 -8.32 4.83
C ARG A 76 2.72 -8.22 3.68
N SER A 77 2.28 -7.62 2.58
CA SER A 77 3.15 -7.32 1.45
C SER A 77 3.85 -5.99 1.69
N SER A 78 5.12 -5.93 1.32
CA SER A 78 5.84 -4.67 1.16
C SER A 78 5.73 -4.18 -0.29
N SER A 79 6.61 -3.25 -0.67
CA SER A 79 6.72 -2.73 -2.03
C SER A 79 7.35 -3.74 -2.99
N PHE A 80 7.28 -3.43 -4.29
CA PHE A 80 8.04 -4.12 -5.31
C PHE A 80 9.55 -3.89 -5.12
N LEU A 81 10.34 -4.93 -5.39
CA LEU A 81 11.79 -4.79 -5.53
C LEU A 81 12.13 -3.90 -6.75
N PRO A 82 13.35 -3.35 -6.85
CA PRO A 82 13.75 -2.46 -7.93
C PRO A 82 13.54 -3.01 -9.35
N ASN A 83 13.52 -4.34 -9.51
CA ASN A 83 13.26 -5.01 -10.78
C ASN A 83 11.77 -5.05 -11.19
N ARG A 84 10.85 -4.60 -10.31
CA ARG A 84 9.38 -4.55 -10.52
C ARG A 84 8.72 -5.89 -10.83
N LYS A 85 9.43 -7.01 -10.62
CA LYS A 85 8.96 -8.37 -10.92
C LYS A 85 8.81 -9.23 -9.68
N HIS A 86 9.25 -8.72 -8.53
CA HIS A 86 9.24 -9.42 -7.27
C HIS A 86 8.69 -8.51 -6.18
N ILE A 87 7.95 -9.11 -5.26
CA ILE A 87 7.51 -8.47 -4.02
C ILE A 87 8.01 -9.30 -2.84
N LEU A 88 8.24 -8.65 -1.71
CA LEU A 88 8.51 -9.34 -0.45
C LEU A 88 7.25 -9.37 0.40
N VAL A 89 6.88 -10.56 0.85
CA VAL A 89 5.67 -10.82 1.62
C VAL A 89 6.03 -11.52 2.92
N GLN A 90 5.54 -11.00 4.04
CA GLN A 90 5.63 -11.66 5.32
C GLN A 90 4.42 -12.59 5.48
N VAL A 91 4.70 -13.84 5.86
CA VAL A 91 3.71 -14.91 6.00
C VAL A 91 4.00 -15.73 7.25
N THR A 92 2.96 -16.17 7.96
CA THR A 92 3.09 -17.13 9.07
C THR A 92 2.76 -18.51 8.56
N PHE A 93 3.74 -19.40 8.61
CA PHE A 93 3.61 -20.79 8.24
C PHE A 93 3.27 -21.65 9.47
N ILE A 94 2.41 -22.65 9.28
CA ILE A 94 1.93 -23.58 10.30
C ILE A 94 2.03 -25.03 9.81
N GLY A 95 1.87 -25.97 10.74
CA GLY A 95 1.73 -27.41 10.48
C GLY A 95 3.02 -28.17 10.13
N ALA A 96 4.18 -27.50 10.13
CA ALA A 96 5.46 -28.19 9.98
C ALA A 96 5.71 -29.17 11.15
N PRO A 97 6.48 -30.27 10.95
CA PRO A 97 6.76 -31.25 12.00
C PRO A 97 7.56 -30.63 13.17
N LYS A 98 7.47 -31.21 14.37
CA LYS A 98 8.28 -30.77 15.52
C LYS A 98 9.75 -31.19 15.39
N ALA A 99 10.62 -30.52 16.15
CA ALA A 99 11.99 -30.99 16.37
C ALA A 99 11.99 -32.46 16.90
N PRO A 100 12.99 -33.29 16.55
CA PRO A 100 14.26 -32.94 15.89
C PRO A 100 14.19 -32.89 14.35
N ASN A 101 12.99 -32.97 13.74
CA ASN A 101 12.86 -32.88 12.29
C ASN A 101 13.39 -31.52 11.78
N ARG A 102 14.25 -31.54 10.74
CA ARG A 102 14.85 -30.32 10.17
C ARG A 102 13.81 -29.33 9.62
N ALA A 103 12.67 -29.81 9.13
CA ALA A 103 11.58 -28.97 8.63
C ALA A 103 10.83 -28.21 9.73
N SER A 104 11.11 -28.49 11.02
CA SER A 104 10.52 -27.75 12.15
C SER A 104 10.79 -26.25 12.12
N ILE A 105 11.86 -25.84 11.44
CA ILE A 105 12.18 -24.43 11.24
C ILE A 105 11.10 -23.68 10.46
N TYR A 106 10.27 -24.36 9.67
CA TYR A 106 9.28 -23.67 8.85
C TYR A 106 8.02 -23.27 9.62
N ASN A 107 7.80 -23.78 10.84
CA ASN A 107 6.63 -23.43 11.65
C ASN A 107 6.82 -22.09 12.39
N ARG A 108 6.84 -20.99 11.64
CA ARG A 108 7.00 -19.61 12.13
C ARG A 108 6.67 -18.57 11.06
N THR A 109 6.68 -17.31 11.47
CA THR A 109 6.66 -16.17 10.54
C THR A 109 7.97 -16.07 9.75
N GLN A 110 7.84 -15.91 8.43
CA GLN A 110 8.93 -15.84 7.47
C GLN A 110 8.68 -14.74 6.44
N LEU A 111 9.76 -14.28 5.80
CA LEU A 111 9.72 -13.37 4.66
C LEU A 111 9.95 -14.19 3.39
N ILE A 112 9.04 -14.11 2.44
CA ILE A 112 9.13 -14.80 1.14
C ILE A 112 9.19 -13.79 0.00
N ALA A 113 9.86 -14.17 -1.08
CA ALA A 113 9.80 -13.45 -2.34
C ALA A 113 8.76 -14.12 -3.25
N VAL A 114 7.92 -13.32 -3.90
CA VAL A 114 6.90 -13.80 -4.83
C VAL A 114 7.11 -13.11 -6.17
N LYS A 115 7.07 -13.88 -7.27
CA LYS A 115 7.12 -13.29 -8.61
C LYS A 115 5.76 -12.77 -9.01
N THR A 116 5.76 -11.59 -9.61
CA THR A 116 4.55 -10.90 -10.07
C THR A 116 4.35 -11.01 -11.59
N ASP A 117 5.31 -11.62 -12.30
CA ASP A 117 5.31 -11.74 -13.76
C ASP A 117 4.82 -13.11 -14.26
N ARG A 118 4.24 -13.93 -13.37
CA ARG A 118 3.76 -15.30 -13.61
C ARG A 118 4.85 -16.29 -14.04
N THR A 119 6.12 -15.90 -14.00
CA THR A 119 7.23 -16.83 -14.20
C THR A 119 7.57 -17.53 -12.89
N LYS A 120 8.29 -18.66 -12.96
CA LYS A 120 8.72 -19.42 -11.78
C LYS A 120 10.15 -19.09 -11.40
N PHE A 121 10.50 -19.27 -10.13
CA PHE A 121 11.87 -19.37 -9.67
C PHE A 121 12.55 -20.63 -10.24
N PRO A 122 13.89 -20.70 -10.29
CA PRO A 122 14.61 -21.86 -10.80
C PRO A 122 14.28 -23.19 -10.10
N ASN A 123 13.81 -23.13 -8.85
CA ASN A 123 13.38 -24.29 -8.07
C ASN A 123 11.94 -24.77 -8.37
N GLY A 124 11.23 -24.08 -9.27
CA GLY A 124 9.87 -24.38 -9.72
C GLY A 124 8.77 -23.65 -8.94
N ASP A 125 9.11 -22.90 -7.89
CA ASP A 125 8.16 -22.13 -7.11
C ASP A 125 7.67 -20.91 -7.92
N PRO A 126 6.40 -20.50 -7.77
CA PRO A 126 5.81 -19.42 -8.55
C PRO A 126 6.17 -18.02 -8.06
#